data_AF-A0A1G8XPQ7-F1
#
_entry.id   AF-A0A1G8XPQ7-F1
#
_cell.length_a   1.000
_cell.length_b   1.000
_cell.length_c   1.000
_cell.angle_alpha   90.00
_cell.angle_beta   90.00
_cell.angle_gamma   90.00
#
_symmetry.space_group_name_H-M   'P 1'
#
loop_
_entity.id
_entity.type
_entity.pdbx_description
1 polymer ?
#
loop_
_entity_poly.entity_id
_entity_poly.type
_entity_poly.pdbx_seq_one_letter_code
_entity_poly.pdbx_strand_id
1 'polypeptide(L)'
;MDEHLIDYITRTILKNSEQLDPAGLNAAASGIADIAIVKRTARTLRKTGILSMQLDAHLQQADGAPDPALMKWTPGKKAVLDNEAQAFAWLHEGWIIRELRLGQDGKTVEGVRYRMGYRLYLYHQQHAEGERQEERRQLEQFQLNAQALPERLGAKADKSSNELLMQRISQSGYWTLEQLEQSAWFPPGWSVAKKISFLHLGLAVILIAGQKEMFDWKEIGAGYYGMIGGSKAFDNHKDEFISLLEEWSEVPALGLGLVSLGKITPLYFAGNLKGEWSGYRAGPVHALTDLSIAEDHYSTDATTLWLVENRAVLTRITAERHFLQDTGSLIACVDGHLRSSHKKFIQQVLGSSRVEQVLLWSDYDEDGLLIAGELANTVAPFPLTVKWICHDHSVISSWPEYQSYMEGLLRTTRLEQERIMGGAAEWKKWIKL
;
A
#
# COMPACT_ATOMS: atom_id res chain seq x y z
N MET A 1 1.70 12.62 47.38
CA MET A 1 0.99 12.44 46.10
C MET A 1 2.00 12.70 44.99
N ASP A 2 2.00 11.88 43.94
CA ASP A 2 2.99 11.95 42.83
C ASP A 2 2.87 13.29 42.05
N GLU A 3 3.98 14.02 41.92
CA GLU A 3 4.05 15.28 41.16
C GLU A 3 3.71 15.07 39.68
N HIS A 4 4.01 13.89 39.12
CA HIS A 4 3.75 13.59 37.72
C HIS A 4 2.26 13.36 37.43
N LEU A 5 1.50 12.81 38.39
CA LEU A 5 0.03 12.71 38.31
C LEU A 5 -0.61 14.10 38.25
N ILE A 6 -0.13 15.04 39.07
CA ILE A 6 -0.64 16.41 39.12
C ILE A 6 -0.33 17.13 37.80
N ASP A 7 0.88 16.98 37.26
CA ASP A 7 1.26 17.54 35.95
C ASP A 7 0.39 16.97 34.82
N TYR A 8 0.17 15.64 34.81
CA TYR A 8 -0.73 14.99 33.85
C TYR A 8 -2.14 15.60 33.88
N ILE A 9 -2.76 15.69 35.05
CA ILE A 9 -4.12 16.24 35.22
C ILE A 9 -4.16 17.71 34.76
N THR A 10 -3.14 18.48 35.13
CA THR A 10 -3.04 19.90 34.80
C THR A 10 -2.95 20.12 33.29
N ARG A 11 -2.18 19.30 32.58
CA ARG A 11 -1.99 19.42 31.13
C ARG A 11 -3.16 18.88 30.31
N THR A 12 -3.85 17.85 30.79
CA THR A 12 -4.79 17.08 29.96
C THR A 12 -6.27 17.24 30.34
N ILE A 13 -6.57 17.63 31.59
CA ILE A 13 -7.94 17.68 32.12
C ILE A 13 -8.37 19.09 32.51
N LEU A 14 -7.51 19.86 33.17
CA LEU A 14 -7.84 21.20 33.67
C LEU A 14 -7.98 22.22 32.53
N LYS A 15 -8.92 23.17 32.69
CA LYS A 15 -9.06 24.33 31.78
C LYS A 15 -8.21 25.50 32.26
N ASN A 16 -8.03 26.51 31.40
CA ASN A 16 -7.33 27.74 31.73
C ASN A 16 -7.85 28.36 33.05
N SER A 17 -6.90 28.67 33.95
CA SER A 17 -7.14 29.21 35.30
C SER A 17 -7.84 28.27 36.29
N GLU A 18 -8.01 26.99 35.95
CA GLU A 18 -8.41 25.95 36.90
C GLU A 18 -7.20 25.32 37.58
N GLN A 19 -7.38 24.93 38.84
CA GLN A 19 -6.39 24.25 39.67
C GLN A 19 -7.11 23.20 40.52
N LEU A 20 -6.36 22.20 40.99
CA LEU A 20 -6.86 21.27 41.99
C LEU A 20 -6.83 21.93 43.37
N ASP A 21 -7.84 21.69 44.19
CA ASP A 21 -7.91 22.23 45.55
C ASP A 21 -6.82 21.62 46.45
N PRO A 22 -5.88 22.44 46.97
CA PRO A 22 -4.79 21.97 47.82
C PRO A 22 -5.27 21.27 49.11
N ALA A 23 -6.43 21.68 49.64
CA ALA A 23 -6.97 21.08 50.85
C ALA A 23 -7.45 19.64 50.60
N GLY A 24 -8.09 19.40 49.45
CA GLY A 24 -8.49 18.05 49.01
C GLY A 24 -7.30 17.16 48.65
N LEU A 25 -6.23 17.74 48.11
CA LEU A 25 -4.98 17.03 47.82
C LEU A 25 -4.26 16.55 49.10
N ASN A 26 -4.26 17.37 50.16
CA ASN A 26 -3.57 17.04 51.42
C ASN A 26 -4.37 16.08 52.32
N ALA A 27 -5.69 16.04 52.18
CA ALA A 27 -6.58 15.17 52.96
C ALA A 27 -6.77 13.77 52.35
N ALA A 28 -6.34 13.56 51.11
CA ALA A 28 -6.52 12.30 50.42
C ALA A 28 -5.55 11.22 50.96
N ALA A 29 -6.11 10.22 51.64
CA ALA A 29 -5.41 8.99 51.99
C ALA A 29 -5.41 7.99 50.81
N SER A 30 -4.66 6.91 50.93
CA SER A 30 -4.59 5.84 49.93
C SER A 30 -5.98 5.34 49.54
N GLY A 31 -6.30 5.33 48.25
CA GLY A 31 -7.63 4.94 47.74
C GLY A 31 -8.18 5.89 46.66
N ILE A 32 -9.45 5.69 46.33
CA ILE A 32 -10.19 6.60 45.44
C ILE A 32 -10.47 7.89 46.20
N ALA A 33 -9.95 9.00 45.69
CA ALA A 33 -10.12 10.33 46.27
C ALA A 33 -10.95 11.23 45.36
N ASP A 34 -11.81 12.05 45.97
CA ASP A 34 -12.57 13.11 45.31
C ASP A 34 -11.86 14.44 45.48
N ILE A 35 -11.19 14.91 44.42
CA ILE A 35 -10.44 16.17 44.44
C ILE A 35 -11.26 17.25 43.74
N ALA A 36 -11.50 18.36 44.42
CA ALA A 36 -12.21 19.49 43.85
C ALA A 36 -11.36 20.22 42.80
N ILE A 37 -11.98 20.59 41.68
CA ILE A 37 -11.43 21.54 40.72
C ILE A 37 -11.94 22.92 41.11
N VAL A 38 -11.02 23.86 41.29
CA VAL A 38 -11.31 25.26 41.64
C VAL A 38 -10.78 26.19 40.57
N LYS A 39 -11.53 27.25 40.28
CA LYS A 39 -11.11 28.36 39.43
C LYS A 39 -10.86 29.57 40.31
N ARG A 40 -9.62 30.09 40.28
CA ARG A 40 -9.23 31.28 41.05
C ARG A 40 -9.28 32.50 40.13
N THR A 41 -10.04 33.50 40.56
CA THR A 41 -10.02 34.84 39.96
C THR A 41 -9.43 35.83 40.96
N ALA A 42 -9.17 37.07 40.54
CA ALA A 42 -8.68 38.12 41.42
C ALA A 42 -9.61 38.41 42.62
N ARG A 43 -10.89 37.98 42.58
CA ARG A 43 -11.90 38.30 43.61
C ARG A 43 -12.61 37.08 44.21
N THR A 44 -12.55 35.90 43.57
CA THR A 44 -13.33 34.72 44.01
C THR A 44 -12.57 33.41 43.79
N LEU A 45 -12.75 32.47 44.72
CA LEU A 45 -12.42 31.05 44.56
C LEU A 45 -13.73 30.30 44.33
N ARG A 46 -13.90 29.65 43.18
CA ARG A 46 -15.12 28.91 42.86
C ARG A 46 -14.83 27.47 42.49
N LYS A 47 -15.58 26.53 43.07
CA LYS A 47 -15.56 25.12 42.68
C LYS A 47 -16.24 24.95 41.32
N THR A 48 -15.53 24.36 40.36
CA THR A 48 -16.00 24.13 38.99
C THR A 48 -16.17 22.64 38.66
N GLY A 49 -15.69 21.75 39.52
CA GLY A 49 -15.85 20.31 39.34
C GLY A 49 -15.26 19.48 40.45
N ILE A 50 -15.33 18.16 40.26
CA ILE A 50 -14.73 17.13 41.12
C ILE A 50 -14.11 16.07 40.20
N LEU A 51 -12.90 15.63 40.53
CA LEU A 51 -12.28 14.45 39.93
C LEU A 51 -12.26 13.33 40.96
N SER A 52 -12.87 12.19 40.65
CA SER A 52 -12.71 10.96 41.42
C SER A 52 -11.64 10.11 40.74
N MET A 53 -10.60 9.71 41.48
CA MET A 53 -9.51 8.89 40.95
C MET A 53 -8.76 8.10 42.03
N GLN A 54 -8.20 6.95 41.64
CA GLN A 54 -7.29 6.18 42.46
C GLN A 54 -5.89 6.81 42.43
N LEU A 55 -5.37 7.23 43.59
CA LEU A 55 -4.14 8.02 43.66
C LEU A 55 -2.86 7.18 43.58
N ASP A 56 -2.89 5.96 44.11
CA ASP A 56 -1.72 5.08 44.22
C ASP A 56 -1.71 3.95 43.17
N ALA A 57 -2.68 3.95 42.25
CA ALA A 57 -2.85 2.87 41.26
C ALA A 57 -1.63 2.64 40.36
N HIS A 58 -0.85 3.69 40.10
CA HIS A 58 0.36 3.61 39.28
C HIS A 58 1.58 3.06 40.04
N LEU A 59 1.56 3.11 41.38
CA LEU A 59 2.62 2.56 42.26
C LEU A 59 2.43 1.07 42.52
N GLN A 60 1.20 0.56 42.32
CA GLN A 60 0.91 -0.85 42.38
C GLN A 60 1.48 -1.53 41.14
N GLN A 61 2.56 -2.30 41.30
CA GLN A 61 2.94 -3.30 40.30
C GLN A 61 1.82 -4.34 40.26
N ALA A 62 0.92 -4.21 39.29
CA ALA A 62 -0.06 -5.23 39.00
C ALA A 62 0.18 -5.69 37.56
N ASP A 63 0.55 -6.96 37.44
CA ASP A 63 0.45 -7.77 36.23
C ASP A 63 -0.96 -7.60 35.65
N GLY A 64 -1.08 -6.85 34.56
CA GLY A 64 -2.36 -6.64 33.91
C GLY A 64 -2.28 -5.60 32.81
N ALA A 65 -2.49 -6.05 31.56
CA ALA A 65 -2.82 -5.16 30.46
C ALA A 65 -4.22 -4.54 30.71
N PRO A 66 -4.46 -3.28 30.32
CA PRO A 66 -5.79 -2.70 30.40
C PRO A 66 -6.76 -3.45 29.49
N ASP A 67 -8.05 -3.32 29.79
CA ASP A 67 -9.11 -3.82 28.91
C ASP A 67 -8.92 -3.29 27.47
N PRO A 68 -9.01 -4.14 26.42
CA PRO A 68 -8.86 -3.72 25.02
C PRO A 68 -9.74 -2.52 24.63
N ALA A 69 -10.89 -2.32 25.26
CA ALA A 69 -11.76 -1.17 25.03
C ALA A 69 -11.11 0.17 25.42
N LEU A 70 -10.20 0.15 26.40
CA LEU A 70 -9.46 1.30 26.90
C LEU A 70 -8.26 1.66 26.01
N MET A 71 -7.73 0.71 25.25
CA MET A 71 -6.57 0.94 24.37
C MET A 71 -6.81 2.00 23.28
N LYS A 72 -8.08 2.30 22.96
CA LYS A 72 -8.48 3.35 22.01
C LYS A 72 -8.72 4.71 22.66
N TRP A 73 -8.44 4.86 23.96
CA TRP A 73 -8.64 6.12 24.65
C TRP A 73 -7.43 7.02 24.43
N THR A 74 -7.68 8.32 24.38
CA THR A 74 -6.63 9.34 24.33
C THR A 74 -6.83 10.30 25.51
N PRO A 75 -5.79 11.04 25.95
CA PRO A 75 -5.92 11.96 27.09
C PRO A 75 -7.06 12.98 26.95
N GLY A 76 -7.38 13.39 25.71
CA GLY A 76 -8.46 14.34 25.41
C GLY A 76 -9.86 13.72 25.33
N LYS A 77 -9.97 12.39 25.24
CA LYS A 77 -11.26 11.69 25.06
C LYS A 77 -12.11 11.83 26.32
N LYS A 78 -13.41 12.07 26.14
CA LYS A 78 -14.43 12.05 27.20
C LYS A 78 -15.48 11.03 26.84
N ALA A 79 -15.71 10.06 27.72
CA ALA A 79 -16.67 8.98 27.50
C ALA A 79 -17.79 9.04 28.53
N VAL A 80 -18.96 8.54 28.13
CA VAL A 80 -20.02 8.12 29.06
C VAL A 80 -20.00 6.60 29.06
N LEU A 81 -20.04 6.00 30.26
CA LEU A 81 -20.04 4.55 30.42
C LEU A 81 -21.37 4.14 31.02
N ASP A 82 -22.10 3.26 30.32
CA ASP A 82 -23.42 2.79 30.74
C ASP A 82 -23.33 1.64 31.76
N ASN A 83 -22.18 0.95 31.81
CA ASN A 83 -21.92 -0.13 32.77
C ASN A 83 -21.19 0.41 34.01
N GLU A 84 -21.95 0.68 35.07
CA GLU A 84 -21.43 1.21 36.32
C GLU A 84 -20.43 0.26 37.02
N ALA A 85 -20.65 -1.05 36.95
CA ALA A 85 -19.76 -2.04 37.58
C ALA A 85 -18.38 -2.07 36.91
N GLN A 86 -18.35 -2.03 35.58
CA GLN A 86 -17.11 -1.96 34.81
C GLN A 86 -16.39 -0.61 35.00
N ALA A 87 -17.14 0.49 34.97
CA ALA A 87 -16.60 1.82 35.24
C ALA A 87 -15.98 1.91 36.65
N PHE A 88 -16.62 1.31 37.64
CA PHE A 88 -16.10 1.24 39.00
C PHE A 88 -14.79 0.42 39.08
N ALA A 89 -14.73 -0.74 38.42
CA ALA A 89 -13.52 -1.56 38.36
C ALA A 89 -12.35 -0.80 37.71
N TRP A 90 -12.56 -0.22 36.53
CA TRP A 90 -11.54 0.57 35.84
C TRP A 90 -11.09 1.81 36.63
N LEU A 91 -12.01 2.44 37.38
CA LEU A 91 -11.70 3.57 38.25
C LEU A 91 -10.84 3.13 39.43
N HIS A 92 -11.18 1.99 40.05
CA HIS A 92 -10.46 1.44 41.20
C HIS A 92 -9.04 1.00 40.82
N GLU A 93 -8.86 0.44 39.63
CA GLU A 93 -7.55 0.07 39.08
C GLU A 93 -6.74 1.27 38.56
N GLY A 94 -7.35 2.45 38.50
CA GLY A 94 -6.73 3.71 38.06
C GLY A 94 -6.58 3.86 36.54
N TRP A 95 -7.24 3.02 35.75
CA TRP A 95 -7.24 3.13 34.29
C TRP A 95 -8.06 4.31 33.78
N ILE A 96 -9.08 4.74 34.53
CA ILE A 96 -9.92 5.89 34.21
C ILE A 96 -10.03 6.88 35.37
N ILE A 97 -10.42 8.12 35.05
CA ILE A 97 -10.78 9.18 36.00
C ILE A 97 -12.22 9.58 35.75
N ARG A 98 -13.00 9.74 36.82
CA ARG A 98 -14.35 10.28 36.74
C ARG A 98 -14.31 11.79 36.93
N GLU A 99 -14.78 12.53 35.93
CA GLU A 99 -14.89 13.99 35.93
C GLU A 99 -16.36 14.40 36.08
N LEU A 100 -16.66 15.10 37.17
CA LEU A 100 -17.94 15.77 37.40
C LEU A 100 -17.75 17.29 37.24
N ARG A 101 -18.54 17.93 36.37
CA ARG A 101 -18.50 19.38 36.18
C ARG A 101 -19.74 20.06 36.75
N LEU A 102 -19.52 21.22 37.36
CA LEU A 102 -20.55 22.02 38.02
C LEU A 102 -20.88 23.27 37.19
N GLY A 103 -22.15 23.64 37.22
CA GLY A 103 -22.70 24.82 36.57
C GLY A 103 -22.23 26.13 37.18
N GLN A 104 -22.67 27.24 36.59
CA GLN A 104 -22.26 28.61 36.98
C GLN A 104 -22.52 28.95 38.46
N ASP A 105 -23.50 28.28 39.06
CA ASP A 105 -23.87 28.39 40.46
C ASP A 105 -22.95 27.62 41.43
N GLY A 106 -22.05 26.77 40.90
CA GLY A 106 -21.18 25.89 41.68
C GLY A 106 -21.92 24.78 42.43
N LYS A 107 -23.20 24.52 42.09
CA LYS A 107 -24.06 23.54 42.77
C LYS A 107 -24.72 22.57 41.80
N THR A 108 -25.19 23.06 40.65
CA THR A 108 -25.86 22.23 39.64
C THR A 108 -24.83 21.36 38.92
N VAL A 109 -25.11 20.06 38.78
CA VAL A 109 -24.24 19.15 38.02
C VAL A 109 -24.55 19.29 36.53
N GLU A 110 -23.57 19.71 35.73
CA GLU A 110 -23.72 19.82 34.27
C GLU A 110 -23.50 18.49 33.56
N GLY A 111 -22.69 17.60 34.15
CA GLY A 111 -22.47 16.27 33.61
C GLY A 111 -21.34 15.51 34.28
N VAL A 112 -21.40 14.19 34.12
CA VAL A 112 -20.39 13.23 34.57
C VAL A 112 -19.81 12.57 33.33
N ARG A 113 -18.48 12.54 33.23
CA ARG A 113 -17.73 11.92 32.12
C ARG A 113 -16.54 11.15 32.66
N TYR A 114 -16.12 10.14 31.92
CA TYR A 114 -14.91 9.37 32.20
C TYR A 114 -13.79 9.77 31.24
N ARG A 115 -12.57 9.79 31.75
CA ARG A 115 -11.35 10.14 31.02
C ARG A 115 -10.26 9.12 31.27
N MET A 116 -9.23 9.14 30.43
CA MET A 116 -8.03 8.35 30.64
C MET A 116 -7.41 8.65 32.01
N GLY A 117 -7.16 7.61 32.78
CA GLY A 117 -6.44 7.69 34.05
C GLY A 117 -4.93 7.72 33.83
N TYR A 118 -4.20 8.17 34.85
CA TYR A 118 -2.75 8.33 34.76
C TYR A 118 -2.02 6.99 34.55
N ARG A 119 -2.53 5.90 35.14
CA ARG A 119 -1.99 4.55 34.90
C ARG A 119 -2.11 4.13 33.44
N LEU A 120 -3.26 4.38 32.81
CA LEU A 120 -3.45 4.09 31.38
C LEU A 120 -2.55 4.96 30.50
N TYR A 121 -2.36 6.22 30.87
CA TYR A 121 -1.44 7.13 30.21
C TYR A 121 0.00 6.61 30.24
N LEU A 122 0.50 6.20 31.42
CA LEU A 122 1.83 5.61 31.57
C LEU A 122 1.98 4.32 30.77
N TYR A 123 0.96 3.45 30.79
CA TYR A 123 0.96 2.22 30.00
C TYR A 123 1.09 2.50 28.50
N HIS A 124 0.34 3.49 27.97
CA HIS A 124 0.48 3.91 26.58
C HIS A 124 1.86 4.47 26.26
N GLN A 125 2.46 5.26 27.17
CA GLN A 125 3.81 5.77 26.98
C GLN A 125 4.85 4.64 26.95
N GLN A 126 4.75 3.68 27.87
CA GLN A 126 5.65 2.51 27.91
C GLN A 126 5.51 1.65 26.66
N HIS A 127 4.27 1.42 26.19
CA HIS A 127 4.04 0.64 24.98
C HIS A 127 4.59 1.35 23.73
N ALA A 128 4.35 2.65 23.60
CA ALA A 128 4.87 3.44 22.48
C ALA A 128 6.40 3.54 22.49
N GLU A 129 7.01 3.67 23.67
CA GLU A 129 8.46 3.64 23.83
C GLU A 129 9.02 2.26 23.50
N GLY A 130 8.36 1.18 23.93
CA GLY A 130 8.72 -0.19 23.58
C GLY A 130 8.66 -0.46 22.07
N GLU A 131 7.59 -0.01 21.40
CA GLU A 131 7.46 -0.08 19.94
C GLU A 131 8.59 0.69 19.24
N ARG A 132 8.89 1.92 19.67
CA ARG A 132 10.00 2.70 19.12
C ARG A 132 11.36 2.06 19.35
N GLN A 133 11.58 1.45 20.51
CA GLN A 133 12.82 0.74 20.81
C GLN A 133 12.98 -0.50 19.93
N GLU A 134 11.88 -1.23 19.69
CA GLU A 134 11.88 -2.35 18.77
C GLU A 134 12.14 -1.91 17.32
N GLU A 135 11.51 -0.84 16.85
CA GLU A 135 11.79 -0.25 15.53
C GLU A 135 13.27 0.17 15.41
N ARG A 136 13.83 0.80 16.44
CA ARG A 136 15.25 1.15 16.49
C ARG A 136 16.14 -0.09 16.36
N ARG A 137 15.84 -1.13 17.14
CA ARG A 137 16.59 -2.39 17.13
C ARG A 137 16.54 -3.07 15.77
N GLN A 138 15.37 -3.10 15.13
CA GLN A 138 15.21 -3.65 13.78
C GLN A 138 15.99 -2.84 12.74
N LEU A 139 15.93 -1.51 12.81
CA LEU A 139 16.69 -0.64 11.92
C LEU A 139 18.20 -0.84 12.10
N GLU A 140 18.71 -0.90 13.33
CA GLU A 140 20.12 -1.19 13.62
C GLU A 140 20.54 -2.55 13.06
N GLN A 141 19.69 -3.58 13.20
CA GLN A 141 19.93 -4.89 12.63
C GLN A 141 19.98 -4.86 11.10
N PHE A 142 19.10 -4.09 10.45
CA PHE A 142 19.15 -3.84 9.02
C PHE A 142 20.47 -3.17 8.63
N GLN A 143 20.85 -2.08 9.29
CA GLN A 143 22.06 -1.31 9.01
C GLN A 143 23.31 -2.18 9.09
N LEU A 144 23.42 -3.00 10.14
CA LEU A 144 24.54 -3.94 10.31
C LEU A 144 24.60 -4.95 9.17
N ASN A 145 23.46 -5.50 8.75
CA ASN A 145 23.41 -6.43 7.62
C ASN A 145 23.69 -5.74 6.27
N ALA A 146 23.27 -4.48 6.10
CA ALA A 146 23.50 -3.70 4.89
C ALA A 146 24.99 -3.31 4.75
N GLN A 147 25.66 -2.97 5.86
CA GLN A 147 27.11 -2.70 5.86
C GLN A 147 27.94 -3.95 5.55
N ALA A 148 27.48 -5.13 5.99
CA ALA A 148 28.12 -6.41 5.67
C ALA A 148 27.82 -6.92 4.25
N LEU A 149 27.00 -6.20 3.46
CA LEU A 149 26.57 -6.63 2.14
C LEU A 149 27.73 -6.88 1.15
N PRO A 150 28.74 -6.01 1.03
CA PRO A 150 29.86 -6.23 0.11
C PRO A 150 30.64 -7.52 0.43
N GLU A 151 30.86 -7.80 1.72
CA GLU A 151 31.55 -9.02 2.17
C GLU A 151 30.72 -10.28 1.87
N ARG A 152 29.40 -10.22 2.07
CA ARG A 152 28.49 -11.36 1.83
C ARG A 152 28.31 -11.68 0.35
N LEU A 153 28.39 -10.69 -0.53
CA LEU A 153 28.30 -10.89 -1.98
C LEU A 153 29.65 -11.33 -2.59
N GLY A 154 30.77 -10.94 -1.99
CA GLY A 154 32.11 -11.23 -2.50
C GLY A 154 32.30 -10.75 -3.95
N ALA A 155 33.12 -11.46 -4.74
CA ALA A 155 33.39 -11.12 -6.14
C ALA A 155 32.20 -11.34 -7.11
N LYS A 156 31.03 -11.78 -6.61
CA LYS A 156 29.84 -12.03 -7.42
C LYS A 156 28.94 -10.81 -7.61
N ALA A 157 29.26 -9.68 -6.96
CA ALA A 157 28.51 -8.42 -7.09
C ALA A 157 28.49 -7.86 -8.52
N ASP A 158 29.50 -8.17 -9.33
CA ASP A 158 29.77 -7.58 -10.65
C ASP A 158 28.85 -8.05 -11.79
N LYS A 159 27.81 -8.84 -11.48
CA LYS A 159 26.91 -9.46 -12.49
C LYS A 159 25.44 -9.09 -12.36
N SER A 160 25.01 -8.30 -11.38
CA SER A 160 23.59 -8.16 -11.08
C SER A 160 22.95 -6.95 -11.75
N SER A 161 21.80 -7.15 -12.38
CA SER A 161 20.85 -6.12 -12.85
C SER A 161 20.23 -5.28 -11.72
N ASN A 162 20.82 -5.32 -10.52
CA ASN A 162 20.27 -4.79 -9.26
C ASN A 162 21.07 -3.60 -8.72
N GLU A 163 21.92 -2.96 -9.53
CA GLU A 163 22.77 -1.85 -9.10
C GLU A 163 21.98 -0.73 -8.44
N LEU A 164 20.83 -0.35 -9.00
CA LEU A 164 19.97 0.71 -8.45
C LEU A 164 19.37 0.31 -7.10
N LEU A 165 18.88 -0.92 -6.98
CA LEU A 165 18.36 -1.46 -5.72
C LEU A 165 19.47 -1.52 -4.66
N MET A 166 20.67 -1.99 -5.04
CA MET A 166 21.84 -2.01 -4.17
C MET A 166 22.25 -0.61 -3.71
N GLN A 167 22.21 0.38 -4.60
CA GLN A 167 22.50 1.77 -4.27
C GLN A 167 21.49 2.31 -3.26
N ARG A 168 20.18 2.13 -3.51
CA ARG A 168 19.12 2.61 -2.59
C ARG A 168 19.22 1.93 -1.22
N ILE A 169 19.46 0.62 -1.17
CA ILE A 169 19.65 -0.12 0.07
C ILE A 169 20.91 0.36 0.82
N SER A 170 22.02 0.56 0.11
CA SER A 170 23.25 1.06 0.71
C SER A 170 23.09 2.47 1.28
N GLN A 171 22.38 3.36 0.56
CA GLN A 171 22.06 4.71 1.03
C GLN A 171 21.16 4.68 2.27
N SER A 172 20.17 3.78 2.30
CA SER A 172 19.29 3.61 3.46
C SER A 172 19.99 3.00 4.69
N GLY A 173 21.14 2.35 4.51
CA GLY A 173 21.98 1.79 5.58
C GLY A 173 22.55 2.82 6.56
N TYR A 174 22.38 4.12 6.28
CA TYR A 174 22.82 5.22 7.14
C TYR A 174 21.66 6.06 7.70
N TRP A 175 20.41 5.67 7.43
CA TRP A 175 19.26 6.46 7.85
C TRP A 175 18.94 6.33 9.32
N THR A 176 18.47 7.42 9.93
CA THR A 176 17.83 7.43 11.24
C THR A 176 16.34 7.11 11.14
N LEU A 177 15.68 6.79 12.26
CA LEU A 177 14.22 6.60 12.30
C LEU A 177 13.47 7.84 11.79
N GLU A 178 13.93 9.05 12.14
CA GLU A 178 13.32 10.30 11.70
C GLU A 178 13.43 10.49 10.18
N GLN A 179 14.60 10.19 9.61
CA GLN A 179 14.80 10.22 8.16
C GLN A 179 13.92 9.18 7.45
N LEU A 180 13.77 7.99 8.04
CA LEU A 180 12.90 6.94 7.50
C LEU A 180 11.42 7.35 7.54
N GLU A 181 10.99 7.98 8.62
CA GLU A 181 9.63 8.48 8.80
C GLU A 181 9.27 9.53 7.73
N GLN A 182 10.20 10.46 7.46
CA GLN A 182 10.02 11.56 6.51
C GLN A 182 10.38 11.20 5.05
N SER A 183 10.93 10.02 4.81
CA SER A 183 11.41 9.62 3.49
C SER A 183 10.29 9.55 2.45
N ALA A 184 10.51 10.23 1.32
CA ALA A 184 9.65 10.21 0.15
C ALA A 184 9.83 8.96 -0.74
N TRP A 185 10.76 8.06 -0.40
CA TRP A 185 11.01 6.84 -1.18
C TRP A 185 10.01 5.71 -0.87
N PHE A 186 9.09 5.95 0.06
CA PHE A 186 8.05 5.01 0.44
C PHE A 186 6.68 5.63 0.20
N PRO A 187 5.64 4.80 -0.05
CA PRO A 187 4.28 5.28 -0.16
C PRO A 187 3.82 6.07 1.08
N PRO A 188 3.02 7.14 0.88
CA PRO A 188 2.49 7.91 1.97
C PRO A 188 1.58 7.03 2.85
N GLY A 189 1.70 7.19 4.17
CA GLY A 189 0.91 6.44 5.15
C GLY A 189 1.49 5.09 5.59
N TRP A 190 2.62 4.66 5.03
CA TRP A 190 3.33 3.49 5.58
C TRP A 190 3.91 3.80 6.97
N SER A 191 3.62 2.92 7.94
CA SER A 191 4.25 2.94 9.27
C SER A 191 5.76 2.71 9.17
N VAL A 192 6.52 3.23 10.14
CA VAL A 192 7.97 3.04 10.23
C VAL A 192 8.35 1.56 10.26
N ALA A 193 7.71 0.73 11.10
CA ALA A 193 7.91 -0.73 11.10
C ALA A 193 7.78 -1.38 9.70
N LYS A 194 6.75 -1.02 8.92
CA LYS A 194 6.56 -1.51 7.54
C LYS A 194 7.70 -1.08 6.61
N LYS A 195 8.16 0.17 6.72
CA LYS A 195 9.31 0.69 5.96
C LYS A 195 10.59 -0.09 6.29
N ILE A 196 10.86 -0.34 7.59
CA ILE A 196 12.00 -1.16 8.04
C ILE A 196 11.88 -2.59 7.48
N SER A 197 10.70 -3.19 7.55
CA SER A 197 10.46 -4.52 6.97
C SER A 197 10.73 -4.59 5.47
N PHE A 198 10.38 -3.53 4.71
CA PHE A 198 10.72 -3.45 3.28
C PHE A 198 12.23 -3.33 3.05
N LEU A 199 12.95 -2.56 3.87
CA LEU A 199 14.41 -2.47 3.80
C LEU A 199 15.07 -3.85 4.00
N HIS A 200 14.59 -4.63 4.97
CA HIS A 200 15.02 -6.02 5.15
C HIS A 200 14.71 -6.89 3.93
N LEU A 201 13.54 -6.73 3.30
CA LEU A 201 13.21 -7.44 2.06
C LEU A 201 14.17 -7.09 0.92
N GLY A 202 14.40 -5.80 0.65
CA GLY A 202 15.29 -5.37 -0.43
C GLY A 202 16.71 -5.91 -0.24
N LEU A 203 17.22 -5.89 1.00
CA LEU A 203 18.50 -6.51 1.34
C LEU A 203 18.49 -8.03 1.13
N ALA A 204 17.41 -8.71 1.54
CA ALA A 204 17.25 -10.15 1.34
C ALA A 204 17.23 -10.54 -0.14
N VAL A 205 16.56 -9.75 -0.98
CA VAL A 205 16.50 -9.93 -2.44
C VAL A 205 17.89 -9.79 -3.06
N ILE A 206 18.66 -8.76 -2.67
CA ILE A 206 20.04 -8.60 -3.17
C ILE A 206 20.88 -9.84 -2.80
N LEU A 207 20.77 -10.30 -1.56
CA LEU A 207 21.56 -11.45 -1.07
C LEU A 207 21.22 -12.75 -1.81
N ILE A 208 19.93 -13.05 -2.01
CA ILE A 208 19.52 -14.28 -2.70
C ILE A 208 19.80 -14.21 -4.21
N ALA A 209 19.60 -13.05 -4.84
CA ALA A 209 19.94 -12.83 -6.25
C ALA A 209 21.45 -12.94 -6.52
N GLY A 210 22.30 -12.60 -5.54
CA GLY A 210 23.75 -12.85 -5.61
C GLY A 210 24.15 -14.32 -5.54
N GLN A 211 23.23 -15.21 -5.16
CA GLN A 211 23.48 -16.64 -4.97
C GLN A 211 22.77 -17.52 -6.00
N LYS A 212 21.58 -17.12 -6.44
CA LYS A 212 20.71 -17.86 -7.36
C LYS A 212 20.18 -16.93 -8.44
N GLU A 213 20.12 -17.42 -9.68
CA GLU A 213 19.50 -16.71 -10.80
C GLU A 213 17.97 -16.63 -10.65
N MET A 214 17.35 -17.64 -10.03
CA MET A 214 15.91 -17.72 -9.82
C MET A 214 15.59 -18.21 -8.40
N PHE A 215 14.54 -17.63 -7.79
CA PHE A 215 14.06 -17.95 -6.45
C PHE A 215 12.56 -17.65 -6.28
N ASP A 216 11.91 -18.34 -5.33
CA ASP A 216 10.51 -18.10 -4.92
C ASP A 216 10.43 -17.06 -3.78
N TRP A 217 9.28 -16.39 -3.67
CA TRP A 217 8.98 -15.42 -2.62
C TRP A 217 9.30 -15.94 -1.20
N LYS A 218 8.96 -17.19 -0.90
CA LYS A 218 9.18 -17.79 0.41
C LYS A 218 10.66 -18.03 0.72
N GLU A 219 11.49 -18.19 -0.31
CA GLU A 219 12.92 -18.39 -0.15
C GLU A 219 13.63 -17.12 0.34
N ILE A 220 13.11 -15.94 -0.02
CA ILE A 220 13.68 -14.65 0.39
C ILE A 220 13.74 -14.56 1.92
N GLY A 221 12.58 -14.69 2.59
CA GLY A 221 12.51 -14.61 4.05
C GLY A 221 13.11 -15.82 4.75
N ALA A 222 12.98 -17.03 4.18
CA ALA A 222 13.58 -18.23 4.75
C ALA A 222 15.11 -18.16 4.78
N GLY A 223 15.73 -17.73 3.67
CA GLY A 223 17.18 -17.57 3.56
C GLY A 223 17.70 -16.41 4.40
N TYR A 224 16.94 -15.30 4.48
CA TYR A 224 17.37 -14.11 5.20
C TYR A 224 17.34 -14.27 6.73
N TYR A 225 16.25 -14.80 7.29
CA TYR A 225 16.11 -14.92 8.75
C TYR A 225 16.59 -16.27 9.30
N GLY A 226 16.64 -17.33 8.48
CA GLY A 226 17.16 -18.65 8.89
C GLY A 226 16.41 -19.32 10.05
N MET A 227 15.18 -18.88 10.35
CA MET A 227 14.39 -19.33 11.50
C MET A 227 12.98 -19.78 11.10
N ILE A 228 12.34 -20.57 11.97
CA ILE A 228 10.94 -20.99 11.80
C ILE A 228 10.07 -19.74 11.68
N GLY A 229 9.24 -19.68 10.63
CA GLY A 229 8.39 -18.53 10.32
C GLY A 229 9.02 -17.51 9.36
N GLY A 230 10.34 -17.57 9.11
CA GLY A 230 11.04 -16.65 8.20
C GLY A 230 10.47 -16.65 6.78
N SER A 231 10.02 -17.81 6.28
CA SER A 231 9.39 -17.94 4.95
C SER A 231 8.08 -17.16 4.77
N LYS A 232 7.50 -16.66 5.86
CA LYS A 232 6.26 -15.86 5.88
C LYS A 232 6.48 -14.43 6.36
N ALA A 233 7.73 -14.04 6.64
CA ALA A 233 8.05 -12.76 7.26
C ALA A 233 7.53 -11.55 6.47
N PHE A 234 7.35 -11.71 5.16
CA PHE A 234 6.94 -10.63 4.25
C PHE A 234 5.52 -10.82 3.67
N ASP A 235 4.82 -11.93 3.99
CA ASP A 235 3.57 -12.32 3.31
C ASP A 235 2.44 -11.29 3.49
N ASN A 236 2.38 -10.64 4.65
CA ASN A 236 1.32 -9.67 4.98
C ASN A 236 1.28 -8.45 4.04
N HIS A 237 2.39 -8.15 3.35
CA HIS A 237 2.53 -6.97 2.50
C HIS A 237 3.08 -7.32 1.10
N LYS A 238 2.92 -8.58 0.68
CA LYS A 238 3.56 -9.12 -0.53
C LYS A 238 3.41 -8.24 -1.76
N ASP A 239 2.18 -7.92 -2.15
CA ASP A 239 1.90 -7.20 -3.40
C ASP A 239 2.49 -5.78 -3.37
N GLU A 240 2.28 -5.06 -2.28
CA GLU A 240 2.83 -3.70 -2.08
C GLU A 240 4.37 -3.70 -2.07
N PHE A 241 4.98 -4.73 -1.49
CA PHE A 241 6.43 -4.88 -1.43
C PHE A 241 7.01 -5.21 -2.81
N ILE A 242 6.34 -6.05 -3.60
CA ILE A 242 6.78 -6.34 -4.97
C ILE A 242 6.70 -5.07 -5.82
N SER A 243 5.59 -4.33 -5.77
CA SER A 243 5.44 -3.09 -6.53
C SER A 243 6.51 -2.07 -6.18
N LEU A 244 6.79 -1.85 -4.89
CA LEU A 244 7.84 -0.91 -4.47
C LEU A 244 9.25 -1.43 -4.81
N LEU A 245 9.47 -2.75 -4.78
CA LEU A 245 10.74 -3.35 -5.20
C LEU A 245 11.01 -3.11 -6.69
N GLU A 246 10.01 -3.32 -7.55
CA GLU A 246 10.09 -3.04 -8.99
C GLU A 246 10.32 -1.55 -9.27
N GLU A 247 9.69 -0.66 -8.49
CA GLU A 247 9.94 0.79 -8.56
C GLU A 247 11.36 1.15 -8.10
N TRP A 248 11.89 0.46 -7.09
CA TRP A 248 13.24 0.71 -6.57
C TRP A 248 14.35 0.20 -7.48
N SER A 249 14.12 -0.91 -8.16
CA SER A 249 15.07 -1.49 -9.10
C SER A 249 14.92 -0.96 -10.52
N GLU A 250 13.76 -0.39 -10.87
CA GLU A 250 13.33 -0.13 -12.26
C GLU A 250 13.31 -1.40 -13.14
N VAL A 251 13.26 -2.56 -12.50
CA VAL A 251 13.30 -3.88 -13.14
C VAL A 251 12.13 -4.72 -12.60
N PRO A 252 11.38 -5.41 -13.46
CA PRO A 252 10.32 -6.32 -13.01
C PRO A 252 10.85 -7.36 -12.03
N ALA A 253 10.02 -7.84 -11.11
CA ALA A 253 10.44 -8.77 -10.06
C ALA A 253 11.10 -10.04 -10.63
N LEU A 254 10.60 -10.51 -11.77
CA LEU A 254 11.19 -11.62 -12.52
C LEU A 254 12.61 -11.33 -13.01
N GLY A 255 12.89 -10.09 -13.43
CA GLY A 255 14.23 -9.63 -13.80
C GLY A 255 15.18 -9.54 -12.60
N LEU A 256 14.65 -9.51 -11.37
CA LEU A 256 15.44 -9.65 -10.13
C LEU A 256 15.68 -11.13 -9.74
N GLY A 257 15.13 -12.08 -10.49
CA GLY A 257 15.18 -13.52 -10.21
C GLY A 257 13.93 -14.07 -9.48
N LEU A 258 12.92 -13.24 -9.20
CA LEU A 258 11.71 -13.70 -8.50
C LEU A 258 10.73 -14.36 -9.48
N VAL A 259 10.77 -15.70 -9.57
CA VAL A 259 10.01 -16.50 -10.56
C VAL A 259 8.60 -16.86 -10.14
N SER A 260 8.34 -16.92 -8.84
CA SER A 260 7.03 -17.34 -8.34
C SER A 260 6.46 -16.30 -7.39
N LEU A 261 5.57 -15.49 -7.96
CA LEU A 261 4.63 -14.68 -7.21
C LEU A 261 3.41 -15.51 -6.74
N GLY A 262 3.40 -16.81 -6.98
CA GLY A 262 2.26 -17.68 -6.71
C GLY A 262 1.07 -17.46 -7.66
N LYS A 263 1.24 -16.65 -8.71
CA LYS A 263 0.23 -16.40 -9.74
C LYS A 263 0.92 -16.26 -11.10
N ILE A 264 0.76 -17.28 -11.94
CA ILE A 264 1.13 -17.20 -13.36
C ILE A 264 0.10 -16.28 -14.00
N THR A 265 0.53 -15.13 -14.52
CA THR A 265 -0.40 -14.21 -15.20
C THR A 265 -0.43 -14.51 -16.69
N PRO A 266 -1.59 -14.94 -17.24
CA PRO A 266 -1.70 -15.21 -18.66
C PRO A 266 -1.88 -13.91 -19.45
N LEU A 267 -1.12 -13.75 -20.53
CA LEU A 267 -1.44 -12.83 -21.62
C LEU A 267 -2.21 -13.62 -22.68
N TYR A 268 -3.47 -13.25 -22.91
CA TYR A 268 -4.30 -13.92 -23.91
C TYR A 268 -4.11 -13.29 -25.28
N PHE A 269 -4.02 -14.10 -26.33
CA PHE A 269 -3.86 -13.60 -27.69
C PHE A 269 -4.45 -14.56 -28.72
N ALA A 270 -4.64 -14.08 -29.94
CA ALA A 270 -4.94 -14.91 -31.10
C ALA A 270 -4.30 -14.32 -32.36
N GLY A 271 -3.77 -15.18 -33.23
CA GLY A 271 -3.03 -14.79 -34.42
C GLY A 271 -1.78 -15.64 -34.60
N ASN A 272 -1.06 -15.41 -35.70
CA ASN A 272 0.23 -16.04 -35.90
C ASN A 272 1.27 -15.42 -34.96
N LEU A 273 1.96 -16.25 -34.19
CA LEU A 273 3.01 -15.81 -33.27
C LEU A 273 4.08 -16.90 -33.20
N LYS A 274 5.35 -16.50 -33.25
CA LYS A 274 6.47 -17.42 -33.22
C LYS A 274 7.51 -16.95 -32.22
N GLY A 275 7.84 -17.81 -31.26
CA GLY A 275 9.04 -17.72 -30.43
C GLY A 275 10.19 -18.53 -31.01
N GLU A 276 11.31 -18.52 -30.32
CA GLU A 276 12.45 -19.42 -30.54
C GLU A 276 12.07 -20.87 -30.26
N TRP A 277 11.28 -21.12 -29.20
CA TRP A 277 10.89 -22.47 -28.78
C TRP A 277 9.41 -22.79 -28.99
N SER A 278 8.61 -21.78 -29.34
CA SER A 278 7.15 -21.91 -29.42
C SER A 278 6.59 -21.38 -30.74
N GLY A 279 5.44 -21.90 -31.17
CA GLY A 279 4.81 -21.51 -32.43
C GLY A 279 3.29 -21.65 -32.37
N TYR A 280 2.60 -20.57 -32.70
CA TYR A 280 1.15 -20.43 -32.63
C TYR A 280 0.63 -19.97 -33.99
N ARG A 281 -0.53 -20.49 -34.38
CA ARG A 281 -1.18 -20.15 -35.65
C ARG A 281 -2.48 -19.42 -35.37
N ALA A 282 -2.87 -18.55 -36.29
CA ALA A 282 -4.16 -17.90 -36.25
C ALA A 282 -5.29 -18.96 -36.18
N GLY A 283 -6.13 -18.85 -35.15
CA GLY A 283 -7.09 -19.87 -34.76
C GLY A 283 -7.71 -19.55 -33.40
N PRO A 284 -7.80 -20.51 -32.46
CA PRO A 284 -8.38 -20.27 -31.13
C PRO A 284 -7.52 -19.31 -30.30
N VAL A 285 -8.10 -18.81 -29.20
CA VAL A 285 -7.37 -18.00 -28.22
C VAL A 285 -6.31 -18.85 -27.53
N HIS A 286 -5.09 -18.32 -27.48
CA HIS A 286 -3.93 -18.85 -26.77
C HIS A 286 -3.60 -17.99 -25.56
N ALA A 287 -2.76 -18.50 -24.67
CA ALA A 287 -2.26 -17.76 -23.52
C ALA A 287 -0.74 -17.98 -23.39
N LEU A 288 0.00 -16.89 -23.21
CA LEU A 288 1.40 -16.94 -22.78
C LEU A 288 1.48 -16.65 -21.29
N THR A 289 2.41 -17.31 -20.60
CA THR A 289 2.74 -16.93 -19.24
C THR A 289 3.73 -15.77 -19.26
N ASP A 290 3.73 -14.97 -18.19
CA ASP A 290 4.80 -14.01 -17.89
C ASP A 290 6.21 -14.62 -17.98
N LEU A 291 6.39 -15.86 -17.50
CA LEU A 291 7.63 -16.63 -17.67
C LEU A 291 7.97 -16.89 -19.14
N SER A 292 6.99 -17.34 -19.93
CA SER A 292 7.20 -17.62 -21.36
C SER A 292 7.58 -16.36 -22.14
N ILE A 293 6.96 -15.22 -21.81
CA ILE A 293 7.31 -13.91 -22.38
C ILE A 293 8.71 -13.47 -21.95
N ALA A 294 9.12 -13.83 -20.74
CA ALA A 294 10.42 -13.42 -20.23
C ALA A 294 11.58 -14.18 -20.86
N GLU A 295 11.39 -15.48 -21.06
CA GLU A 295 12.43 -16.39 -21.55
C GLU A 295 12.50 -16.40 -23.09
N ASP A 296 11.35 -16.39 -23.78
CA ASP A 296 11.26 -16.52 -25.26
C ASP A 296 11.29 -15.14 -25.97
N HIS A 297 11.57 -15.16 -27.28
CA HIS A 297 11.61 -13.97 -28.16
C HIS A 297 10.52 -14.06 -29.22
N TYR A 298 9.40 -13.39 -28.96
CA TYR A 298 8.23 -13.47 -29.83
C TYR A 298 8.28 -12.49 -31.02
N SER A 299 7.91 -13.01 -32.18
CA SER A 299 7.72 -12.28 -33.44
C SER A 299 6.45 -12.75 -34.15
N THR A 300 5.95 -11.93 -35.07
CA THR A 300 4.76 -12.22 -35.88
C THR A 300 4.97 -11.83 -37.34
N ASP A 301 4.21 -12.45 -38.24
CA ASP A 301 4.06 -12.05 -39.64
C ASP A 301 2.86 -11.12 -39.86
N ALA A 302 2.10 -10.81 -38.81
CA ALA A 302 1.00 -9.87 -38.85
C ALA A 302 1.47 -8.44 -39.17
N THR A 303 0.73 -7.74 -40.02
CA THR A 303 0.92 -6.31 -40.32
C THR A 303 0.14 -5.41 -39.37
N THR A 304 -0.85 -5.97 -38.68
CA THR A 304 -1.75 -5.23 -37.79
C THR A 304 -1.79 -5.86 -36.41
N LEU A 305 -1.48 -5.09 -35.37
CA LEU A 305 -1.57 -5.51 -33.97
C LEU A 305 -2.78 -4.86 -33.32
N TRP A 306 -3.66 -5.67 -32.73
CA TRP A 306 -4.76 -5.18 -31.89
C TRP A 306 -4.37 -5.37 -30.43
N LEU A 307 -4.41 -4.30 -29.65
CA LEU A 307 -4.25 -4.34 -28.20
C LEU A 307 -5.57 -3.97 -27.57
N VAL A 308 -6.19 -4.97 -26.94
CA VAL A 308 -7.53 -4.84 -26.37
C VAL A 308 -7.48 -5.01 -24.87
N GLU A 309 -8.30 -4.26 -24.15
CA GLU A 309 -8.42 -4.43 -22.70
C GLU A 309 -9.22 -5.69 -22.34
N ASN A 310 -10.36 -5.89 -23.02
CA ASN A 310 -11.39 -6.83 -22.60
C ASN A 310 -11.32 -8.17 -23.34
N ARG A 311 -11.39 -9.28 -22.60
CA ARG A 311 -11.43 -10.65 -23.17
C ARG A 311 -12.66 -10.88 -24.06
N ALA A 312 -13.78 -10.21 -23.81
CA ALA A 312 -14.97 -10.30 -24.66
C ALA A 312 -14.67 -9.82 -26.10
N VAL A 313 -13.90 -8.74 -26.25
CA VAL A 313 -13.47 -8.24 -27.56
C VAL A 313 -12.54 -9.24 -28.24
N LEU A 314 -11.52 -9.73 -27.52
CA LEU A 314 -10.61 -10.76 -28.02
C LEU A 314 -11.38 -11.98 -28.54
N THR A 315 -12.23 -12.56 -27.70
CA THR A 315 -12.99 -13.77 -28.03
C THR A 315 -13.97 -13.55 -29.18
N ARG A 316 -14.63 -12.38 -29.23
CA ARG A 316 -15.59 -12.06 -30.28
C ARG A 316 -14.95 -11.89 -31.65
N ILE A 317 -13.79 -11.20 -31.73
CA ILE A 317 -13.01 -11.06 -32.96
C ILE A 317 -12.46 -12.41 -33.40
N THR A 318 -11.93 -13.19 -32.46
CA THR A 318 -11.34 -14.51 -32.75
C THR A 318 -12.38 -15.53 -33.22
N ALA A 319 -13.63 -15.41 -32.77
CA ALA A 319 -14.74 -16.24 -33.23
C ALA A 319 -15.14 -15.96 -34.69
N GLU A 320 -14.76 -14.80 -35.25
CA GLU A 320 -15.01 -14.48 -36.64
C GLU A 320 -14.08 -15.28 -37.55
N ARG A 321 -14.69 -16.16 -38.35
CA ARG A 321 -13.95 -17.17 -39.11
C ARG A 321 -12.98 -16.52 -40.09
N HIS A 322 -11.71 -16.95 -40.03
CA HIS A 322 -10.62 -16.47 -40.87
C HIS A 322 -10.29 -14.97 -40.75
N PHE A 323 -10.96 -14.21 -39.87
CA PHE A 323 -10.77 -12.75 -39.78
C PHE A 323 -9.30 -12.38 -39.60
N LEU A 324 -8.63 -12.94 -38.59
CA LEU A 324 -7.23 -12.65 -38.28
C LEU A 324 -6.27 -13.02 -39.43
N GLN A 325 -6.60 -14.06 -40.19
CA GLN A 325 -5.80 -14.51 -41.35
C GLN A 325 -6.02 -13.56 -42.53
N ASP A 326 -7.27 -13.23 -42.82
CA ASP A 326 -7.67 -12.35 -43.93
C ASP A 326 -7.17 -10.92 -43.76
N THR A 327 -7.01 -10.46 -42.52
CA THR A 327 -6.59 -9.09 -42.20
C THR A 327 -5.13 -8.99 -41.75
N GLY A 328 -4.38 -10.10 -41.74
CA GLY A 328 -3.00 -10.11 -41.26
C GLY A 328 -2.87 -9.57 -39.84
N SER A 329 -3.80 -9.96 -38.96
CA SER A 329 -3.92 -9.40 -37.61
C SER A 329 -3.45 -10.36 -36.52
N LEU A 330 -2.73 -9.80 -35.55
CA LEU A 330 -2.48 -10.39 -34.24
C LEU A 330 -3.30 -9.58 -33.22
N ILE A 331 -4.08 -10.24 -32.37
CA ILE A 331 -4.82 -9.58 -31.28
C ILE A 331 -4.31 -10.08 -29.93
N ALA A 332 -3.97 -9.17 -29.04
CA ALA A 332 -3.53 -9.45 -27.68
C ALA A 332 -4.40 -8.69 -26.67
N CYS A 333 -4.77 -9.36 -25.60
CA CYS A 333 -5.61 -8.84 -24.53
C CYS A 333 -4.76 -8.58 -23.28
N VAL A 334 -4.79 -7.34 -22.78
CA VAL A 334 -4.07 -6.93 -21.57
C VAL A 334 -4.87 -7.15 -20.29
N ASP A 335 -6.17 -7.44 -20.37
CA ASP A 335 -7.01 -7.90 -19.27
C ASP A 335 -6.89 -7.01 -18.02
N GLY A 336 -7.15 -5.71 -18.21
CA GLY A 336 -6.96 -4.64 -17.23
C GLY A 336 -5.64 -3.86 -17.42
N HIS A 337 -5.07 -3.36 -16.32
CA HIS A 337 -3.85 -2.54 -16.34
C HIS A 337 -2.61 -3.25 -16.90
N LEU A 338 -1.73 -2.49 -17.55
CA LEU A 338 -0.55 -3.04 -18.20
C LEU A 338 0.51 -3.46 -17.19
N ARG A 339 0.77 -4.77 -17.17
CA ARG A 339 1.88 -5.36 -16.42
C ARG A 339 3.18 -5.29 -17.23
N SER A 340 4.29 -5.47 -16.55
CA SER A 340 5.64 -5.55 -17.15
C SER A 340 5.73 -6.61 -18.26
N SER A 341 5.09 -7.77 -18.08
CA SER A 341 5.02 -8.83 -19.10
C SER A 341 4.27 -8.38 -20.36
N HIS A 342 3.18 -7.63 -20.23
CA HIS A 342 2.43 -7.08 -21.37
C HIS A 342 3.32 -6.12 -22.16
N LYS A 343 4.00 -5.20 -21.45
CA LYS A 343 4.93 -4.23 -22.06
C LYS A 343 6.07 -4.94 -22.79
N LYS A 344 6.69 -5.94 -22.15
CA LYS A 344 7.77 -6.74 -22.75
C LYS A 344 7.30 -7.48 -24.01
N PHE A 345 6.12 -8.11 -23.96
CA PHE A 345 5.55 -8.78 -25.13
C PHE A 345 5.31 -7.81 -26.28
N ILE A 346 4.66 -6.67 -26.02
CA ILE A 346 4.39 -5.64 -27.05
C ILE A 346 5.70 -5.14 -27.66
N GLN A 347 6.71 -4.86 -26.84
CA GLN A 347 8.02 -4.42 -27.30
C GLN A 347 8.75 -5.48 -28.14
N GLN A 348 8.70 -6.76 -27.75
CA GLN A 348 9.28 -7.85 -28.53
C GLN A 348 8.62 -7.96 -29.91
N VAL A 349 7.28 -7.99 -29.94
CA VAL A 349 6.50 -8.10 -31.18
C VAL A 349 6.78 -6.92 -32.10
N LEU A 350 6.71 -5.68 -31.59
CA LEU A 350 6.94 -4.48 -32.40
C LEU A 350 8.41 -4.29 -32.81
N GLY A 351 9.36 -4.70 -31.98
CA GLY A 351 10.79 -4.60 -32.27
C GLY A 351 11.32 -5.66 -33.24
N SER A 352 10.66 -6.82 -33.30
CA SER A 352 11.16 -7.99 -34.05
C SER A 352 10.31 -8.34 -35.27
N SER A 353 9.23 -7.58 -35.55
CA SER A 353 8.24 -7.87 -36.59
C SER A 353 7.99 -6.65 -37.50
N ARG A 354 7.30 -6.87 -38.63
CA ARG A 354 6.91 -5.80 -39.57
C ARG A 354 5.47 -5.33 -39.35
N VAL A 355 5.14 -4.98 -38.11
CA VAL A 355 3.83 -4.42 -37.78
C VAL A 355 3.79 -2.97 -38.26
N GLU A 356 2.80 -2.65 -39.10
CA GLU A 356 2.64 -1.33 -39.72
C GLU A 356 1.69 -0.43 -38.91
N GLN A 357 0.75 -1.03 -38.20
CA GLN A 357 -0.27 -0.33 -37.43
C GLN A 357 -0.68 -1.07 -36.16
N VAL A 358 -1.04 -0.29 -35.15
CA VAL A 358 -1.58 -0.76 -33.87
C VAL A 358 -2.97 -0.18 -33.65
N LEU A 359 -3.97 -1.03 -33.41
CA LEU A 359 -5.31 -0.63 -33.01
C LEU A 359 -5.47 -0.84 -31.50
N LEU A 360 -5.78 0.22 -30.77
CA LEU A 360 -5.99 0.25 -29.34
C LEU A 360 -7.48 0.31 -29.03
N TRP A 361 -7.95 -0.63 -28.22
CA TRP A 361 -9.35 -0.69 -27.83
C TRP A 361 -9.50 -1.00 -26.33
N SER A 362 -9.79 0.05 -25.57
CA SER A 362 -10.11 -0.03 -24.14
C SER A 362 -11.62 0.06 -23.90
N ASP A 363 -12.04 -0.25 -22.69
CA ASP A 363 -13.38 0.10 -22.23
C ASP A 363 -13.51 1.64 -22.16
N TYR A 364 -14.76 2.12 -22.21
CA TYR A 364 -15.08 3.55 -22.28
C TYR A 364 -15.38 4.14 -20.90
N ASP A 365 -14.54 3.83 -19.91
CA ASP A 365 -14.61 4.31 -18.53
C ASP A 365 -13.29 4.97 -18.08
N GLU A 366 -13.19 5.34 -16.80
CA GLU A 366 -12.01 6.00 -16.24
C GLU A 366 -10.77 5.09 -16.29
N ASP A 367 -10.94 3.80 -16.00
CA ASP A 367 -9.83 2.83 -16.02
C ASP A 367 -9.37 2.55 -17.46
N GLY A 368 -10.32 2.42 -18.40
CA GLY A 368 -10.03 2.26 -19.81
C GLY A 368 -9.25 3.44 -20.41
N LEU A 369 -9.52 4.68 -19.97
CA LEU A 369 -8.70 5.84 -20.34
C LEU A 369 -7.25 5.71 -19.85
N LEU A 370 -7.05 5.27 -18.61
CA LEU A 370 -5.71 5.03 -18.07
C LEU A 370 -4.98 3.94 -18.85
N ILE A 371 -5.65 2.81 -19.11
CA ILE A 371 -5.11 1.67 -19.86
C ILE A 371 -4.74 2.07 -21.29
N ALA A 372 -5.61 2.81 -21.98
CA ALA A 372 -5.32 3.32 -23.31
C ALA A 372 -4.08 4.23 -23.34
N GLY A 373 -3.85 5.02 -22.28
CA GLY A 373 -2.67 5.85 -22.12
C GLY A 373 -1.39 5.04 -21.86
N GLU A 374 -1.47 4.00 -21.03
CA GLU A 374 -0.36 3.08 -20.82
C GLU A 374 0.02 2.33 -22.11
N LEU A 375 -0.98 1.89 -22.88
CA LEU A 375 -0.78 1.28 -24.20
C LEU A 375 -0.13 2.27 -25.18
N ALA A 376 -0.66 3.49 -25.26
CA ALA A 376 -0.11 4.56 -26.10
C ALA A 376 1.37 4.79 -25.82
N ASN A 377 1.73 4.94 -24.55
CA ASN A 377 3.12 5.14 -24.12
C ASN A 377 4.01 3.93 -24.44
N THR A 378 3.47 2.72 -24.36
CA THR A 378 4.22 1.49 -24.65
C THR A 378 4.54 1.36 -26.14
N VAL A 379 3.64 1.82 -27.03
CA VAL A 379 3.83 1.75 -28.49
C VAL A 379 4.50 2.98 -29.10
N ALA A 380 4.48 4.13 -28.41
CA ALA A 380 5.04 5.40 -28.87
C ALA A 380 6.50 5.35 -29.39
N PRO A 381 7.41 4.50 -28.85
CA PRO A 381 8.78 4.41 -29.37
C PRO A 381 8.90 3.85 -30.79
N PHE A 382 7.85 3.23 -31.33
CA PHE A 382 7.89 2.54 -32.62
C PHE A 382 7.29 3.39 -33.73
N PRO A 383 7.92 3.48 -34.93
CA PRO A 383 7.46 4.31 -36.03
C PRO A 383 6.31 3.63 -36.80
N LEU A 384 5.12 3.56 -36.20
CA LEU A 384 3.93 2.91 -36.74
C LEU A 384 2.68 3.78 -36.61
N THR A 385 1.60 3.42 -37.31
CA THR A 385 0.32 4.13 -37.18
C THR A 385 -0.44 3.60 -35.97
N VAL A 386 -0.70 4.45 -34.98
CA VAL A 386 -1.52 4.11 -33.81
C VAL A 386 -2.94 4.63 -34.01
N LYS A 387 -3.93 3.78 -33.74
CA LYS A 387 -5.36 4.07 -33.93
C LYS A 387 -6.11 3.70 -32.67
N TRP A 388 -6.94 4.59 -32.15
CA TRP A 388 -7.83 4.33 -31.03
C TRP A 388 -9.26 4.16 -31.53
N ILE A 389 -9.95 3.12 -31.04
CA ILE A 389 -11.33 2.82 -31.41
C ILE A 389 -12.29 3.56 -30.48
N CYS A 390 -13.06 4.48 -31.05
CA CYS A 390 -14.01 5.33 -30.34
C CYS A 390 -15.38 4.67 -30.15
N HIS A 391 -16.15 5.14 -29.17
CA HIS A 391 -17.45 4.55 -28.79
C HIS A 391 -18.50 4.60 -29.92
N ASP A 392 -18.33 5.52 -30.87
CA ASP A 392 -19.20 5.76 -32.02
C ASP A 392 -18.69 5.05 -33.29
N HIS A 393 -17.75 4.11 -33.14
CA HIS A 393 -17.08 3.40 -34.22
C HIS A 393 -16.22 4.30 -35.13
N SER A 394 -15.90 5.53 -34.70
CA SER A 394 -14.86 6.34 -35.32
C SER A 394 -13.45 5.88 -34.88
N VAL A 395 -12.43 6.38 -35.58
CA VAL A 395 -11.03 6.09 -35.28
C VAL A 395 -10.29 7.41 -35.13
N ILE A 396 -9.58 7.57 -34.02
CA ILE A 396 -8.68 8.68 -33.77
C ILE A 396 -7.25 8.17 -33.88
N SER A 397 -6.33 8.95 -34.45
CA SER A 397 -4.92 8.55 -34.64
C SER A 397 -3.94 9.42 -33.84
N SER A 398 -4.45 10.22 -32.91
CA SER A 398 -3.68 11.13 -32.07
C SER A 398 -4.06 10.96 -30.60
N TRP A 399 -3.08 10.66 -29.74
CA TRP A 399 -3.33 10.47 -28.32
C TRP A 399 -4.00 11.69 -27.65
N PRO A 400 -3.52 12.94 -27.82
CA PRO A 400 -4.18 14.11 -27.24
C PRO A 400 -5.63 14.29 -27.68
N GLU A 401 -5.95 13.93 -28.93
CA GLU A 401 -7.31 14.00 -29.46
C GLU A 401 -8.19 12.92 -28.82
N TYR A 402 -7.70 11.69 -28.70
CA TYR A 402 -8.42 10.59 -28.06
C TYR A 402 -8.66 10.87 -26.57
N GLN A 403 -7.65 11.39 -25.86
CA GLN A 403 -7.77 11.77 -24.46
C GLN A 403 -8.86 12.82 -24.25
N SER A 404 -8.85 13.89 -25.05
CA SER A 404 -9.88 14.94 -25.00
C SER A 404 -11.29 14.40 -25.29
N TYR A 405 -11.38 13.51 -26.29
CA TYR A 405 -12.63 12.81 -26.63
C TYR A 405 -13.16 11.98 -25.45
N MET A 406 -12.31 11.16 -24.83
CA MET A 406 -12.66 10.32 -23.68
C MET A 406 -13.07 11.16 -22.46
N GLU A 407 -12.31 12.21 -22.13
CA GLU A 407 -12.67 13.11 -21.02
C GLU A 407 -14.03 13.80 -21.25
N GLY A 408 -14.37 14.13 -22.50
CA GLY A 408 -15.69 14.65 -22.89
C GLY A 408 -16.79 13.60 -22.77
N LEU A 409 -16.51 12.35 -23.17
CA LEU A 409 -17.42 11.22 -23.08
C LEU A 409 -17.79 10.89 -21.64
N LEU A 410 -16.78 10.78 -20.77
CA LEU A 410 -16.94 10.38 -19.35
C LEU A 410 -17.79 11.40 -18.57
N ARG A 411 -17.79 12.67 -18.97
CA ARG A 411 -18.63 13.72 -18.36
C ARG A 411 -20.10 13.65 -18.78
N THR A 412 -20.39 13.11 -19.94
CA THR A 412 -21.71 13.25 -20.60
C THR A 412 -22.52 11.95 -20.61
N THR A 413 -21.86 10.79 -20.61
CA THR A 413 -22.53 9.51 -20.85
C THR A 413 -22.04 8.43 -19.89
N ARG A 414 -22.97 7.78 -19.17
CA ARG A 414 -22.72 6.50 -18.50
C ARG A 414 -23.15 5.38 -19.46
N LEU A 415 -22.19 4.79 -20.16
CA LEU A 415 -22.44 3.73 -21.15
C LEU A 415 -22.34 2.33 -20.51
N GLU A 416 -23.23 1.42 -20.91
CA GLU A 416 -23.08 -0.02 -20.65
C GLU A 416 -22.21 -0.66 -21.75
N GLN A 417 -21.19 -1.42 -21.31
CA GLN A 417 -20.08 -1.94 -22.11
C GLN A 417 -20.51 -2.89 -23.26
N GLU A 418 -21.60 -3.66 -23.10
CA GLU A 418 -21.95 -4.74 -24.04
C GLU A 418 -22.57 -4.30 -25.39
N ARG A 419 -22.90 -3.00 -25.58
CA ARG A 419 -23.53 -2.50 -26.82
C ARG A 419 -22.55 -2.15 -27.95
N ILE A 420 -21.24 -2.07 -27.68
CA ILE A 420 -20.27 -1.47 -28.60
C ILE A 420 -19.20 -2.49 -29.01
N MET A 421 -19.60 -3.64 -29.58
CA MET A 421 -18.63 -4.63 -30.10
C MET A 421 -18.46 -4.56 -31.63
N GLY A 422 -19.41 -3.95 -32.37
CA GLY A 422 -19.38 -3.93 -33.84
C GLY A 422 -19.37 -5.33 -34.48
N GLY A 423 -19.09 -5.39 -35.78
CA GLY A 423 -18.94 -6.64 -36.52
C GLY A 423 -17.73 -6.63 -37.46
N ALA A 424 -17.53 -7.74 -38.16
CA ALA A 424 -16.37 -7.94 -39.03
C ALA A 424 -16.19 -6.85 -40.10
N ALA A 425 -17.29 -6.26 -40.58
CA ALA A 425 -17.26 -5.19 -41.56
C ALA A 425 -16.69 -3.89 -40.97
N GLU A 426 -17.13 -3.52 -39.77
CA GLU A 426 -16.63 -2.37 -39.02
C GLU A 426 -15.15 -2.55 -38.68
N TRP A 427 -14.75 -3.72 -38.19
CA TRP A 427 -13.36 -3.98 -37.84
C TRP A 427 -12.44 -3.90 -39.06
N LYS A 428 -12.87 -4.44 -40.22
CA LYS A 428 -12.15 -4.29 -41.49
C LYS A 428 -12.08 -2.84 -41.96
N LYS A 429 -13.08 -2.01 -41.63
CA LYS A 429 -13.06 -0.57 -41.92
C LYS A 429 -12.01 0.14 -41.06
N TRP A 430 -11.93 -0.16 -39.77
CA TRP A 430 -10.95 0.46 -38.86
C TRP A 430 -9.50 0.16 -39.23
N ILE A 431 -9.20 -1.03 -39.75
CA ILE A 431 -7.86 -1.36 -40.26
C ILE A 431 -7.49 -0.49 -41.47
N LYS A 432 -8.48 -0.12 -42.30
CA LYS A 432 -8.27 0.59 -43.58
C LYS A 432 -8.27 2.12 -43.47
N LEU A 433 -8.98 2.67 -42.50
CA LEU A 433 -8.96 4.10 -42.14
C LEU A 433 -7.61 4.44 -41.54
#